data_AF-A0A0G1EFZ6-F1
#
_entry.id   AF-A0A0G1EFZ6-F1
#
_cell.length_a   1.000
_cell.length_b   1.000
_cell.length_c   1.000
_cell.angle_alpha   90.00
_cell.angle_beta   90.00
_cell.angle_gamma   90.00
#
_symmetry.space_group_name_H-M   'P 1'
#
loop_
_entity.id
_entity.type
_entity.pdbx_description
1 polymer ?
#
loop_
_entity_poly.entity_id
_entity_poly.type
_entity_poly.pdbx_seq_one_letter_code
_entity_poly.pdbx_strand_id
1 'polypeptide(L)'
;MIDRLKRKNIIEKQLTGVILSKNGKEYVRRKIDSLKQFSKPKNISKDKNLLLMFDVPTERKPEREWLRWHLKKFDYMMIQKSVWVGPSPLPAEFKKYLEEIKLDKCIRIFKLARSYIE
;
A
#
# COMPACT_ATOMS: atom_id res chain seq x y z
N MET A 1 -12.34 13.79 13.52
CA MET A 1 -12.14 12.43 12.95
C MET A 1 -12.48 11.32 13.94
N ILE A 2 -11.96 11.39 15.17
CA ILE A 2 -12.18 10.40 16.25
C ILE A 2 -13.66 10.28 16.65
N ASP A 3 -14.39 11.38 16.79
CA ASP A 3 -15.82 11.33 17.19
C ASP A 3 -16.69 10.63 16.16
N ARG A 4 -16.35 10.73 14.87
CA ARG A 4 -17.03 9.96 13.81
C ARG A 4 -16.82 8.46 14.01
N LEU A 5 -15.62 8.03 14.39
CA LEU A 5 -15.31 6.61 14.62
C LEU A 5 -16.00 6.08 15.89
N LYS A 6 -16.08 6.91 16.94
CA LYS A 6 -16.88 6.61 18.14
C LYS A 6 -18.37 6.47 17.83
N ARG A 7 -18.95 7.43 17.10
CA ARG A 7 -20.36 7.38 16.68
C ARG A 7 -20.69 6.16 15.83
N LYS A 8 -19.73 5.65 15.05
CA LYS A 8 -19.87 4.41 14.27
C LYS A 8 -19.56 3.14 15.07
N ASN A 9 -19.30 3.25 16.37
CA ASN A 9 -18.92 2.16 17.25
C ASN A 9 -17.71 1.36 16.72
N ILE A 10 -16.72 2.03 16.12
CA ILE A 10 -15.48 1.41 15.62
C ILE A 10 -14.38 1.45 16.68
N ILE A 11 -14.39 2.48 17.54
CA ILE A 11 -13.40 2.67 18.59
C ILE A 11 -14.07 2.91 19.94
N GLU A 12 -13.41 2.47 21.00
CA GLU A 12 -13.80 2.66 22.39
C GLU A 12 -12.70 3.41 23.14
N LYS A 13 -13.08 4.26 24.09
CA LYS A 13 -12.13 4.96 24.95
C LYS A 13 -11.93 4.16 26.23
N GLN A 14 -10.69 3.84 26.57
CA GLN A 14 -10.28 3.25 27.83
C GLN A 14 -9.40 4.23 28.61
N LEU A 15 -9.13 3.92 29.88
CA LEU A 15 -8.26 4.71 30.76
C LEU A 15 -6.87 4.94 30.15
N THR A 16 -6.33 3.95 29.43
CA THR A 16 -4.98 3.97 28.86
C THR A 16 -4.91 4.37 27.39
N GLY A 17 -6.05 4.67 26.73
CA GLY A 17 -6.04 5.07 25.33
C GLY A 17 -7.33 4.78 24.55
N VAL A 18 -7.19 4.64 23.24
CA VAL A 18 -8.28 4.32 22.31
C VAL A 18 -8.04 2.94 21.73
N ILE A 19 -9.02 2.05 21.87
CA ILE A 19 -8.94 0.68 21.36
C ILE A 19 -10.00 0.44 20.27
N LEU A 20 -9.84 -0.62 19.48
CA LEU A 20 -10.88 -1.08 18.57
C LEU A 20 -11.97 -1.82 19.36
N SER A 21 -13.23 -1.44 19.12
CA SER A 21 -14.39 -2.20 19.56
C SER A 21 -14.46 -3.56 18.85
N LYS A 22 -15.37 -4.44 19.25
CA LYS A 22 -15.65 -5.69 18.51
C LYS A 22 -16.00 -5.41 17.04
N ASN A 23 -16.88 -4.43 16.80
CA ASN A 23 -17.26 -3.99 15.45
C ASN A 23 -16.09 -3.33 14.71
N GLY A 24 -15.21 -2.63 15.42
CA GLY A 24 -13.99 -2.06 14.87
C GLY A 24 -13.01 -3.10 14.38
N LYS A 25 -12.82 -4.19 15.15
CA LYS A 25 -11.99 -5.33 14.74
C LYS A 25 -12.54 -5.99 13.48
N GLU A 26 -13.85 -6.19 13.41
CA GLU A 26 -14.52 -6.76 12.23
C GLU A 26 -14.43 -5.82 11.00
N TYR A 27 -14.65 -4.52 11.21
CA TYR A 27 -14.49 -3.50 10.18
C TYR A 27 -13.07 -3.50 9.61
N VAL A 28 -12.05 -3.62 10.47
CA VAL A 28 -10.65 -3.72 10.07
C VAL A 28 -10.37 -5.03 9.33
N ARG A 29 -10.86 -6.17 9.83
CA ARG A 29 -10.73 -7.49 9.14
C ARG A 29 -11.27 -7.43 7.73
N ARG A 30 -12.54 -7.04 7.55
CA ARG A 30 -13.16 -6.91 6.22
C ARG A 30 -12.37 -5.99 5.28
N LYS A 31 -11.76 -4.93 5.82
CA LYS A 31 -10.88 -4.04 5.06
C LYS A 31 -9.55 -4.70 4.68
N ILE A 32 -8.91 -5.42 5.60
CA ILE A 32 -7.66 -6.15 5.35
C ILE A 32 -7.89 -7.27 4.33
N ASP A 33 -9.02 -7.97 4.45
CA ASP A 33 -9.40 -9.10 3.61
C ASP A 33 -9.88 -8.66 2.21
N SER A 34 -10.23 -7.38 2.03
CA SER A 34 -10.72 -6.86 0.74
C SER A 34 -9.68 -6.84 -0.37
N LEU A 35 -8.39 -6.85 -0.03
CA LEU A 35 -7.29 -6.84 -1.00
C LEU A 35 -6.21 -7.84 -0.60
N LYS A 36 -5.74 -8.62 -1.57
CA LYS A 36 -4.71 -9.65 -1.36
C LYS A 36 -3.45 -9.04 -0.73
N GLN A 37 -2.92 -9.75 0.27
CA GLN A 37 -1.70 -9.36 0.96
C GLN A 37 -0.51 -10.16 0.42
N PHE A 38 0.60 -9.50 0.17
CA PHE A 38 1.83 -10.13 -0.32
C PHE A 38 2.91 -10.05 0.75
N SER A 39 3.64 -11.15 0.96
CA SER A 39 4.85 -11.13 1.77
C SER A 39 5.97 -10.37 1.06
N LYS A 40 6.91 -9.82 1.83
CA LYS A 40 8.12 -9.24 1.24
C LYS A 40 8.91 -10.37 0.57
N PRO A 41 9.29 -10.24 -0.71
CA PRO A 41 10.17 -11.21 -1.36
C PRO A 41 11.49 -11.34 -0.61
N LYS A 42 11.96 -12.57 -0.41
CA LYS A 42 13.20 -12.86 0.33
C LYS A 42 14.46 -12.31 -0.35
N ASN A 43 14.49 -12.34 -1.68
CA ASN A 43 15.65 -11.97 -2.50
C ASN A 43 15.40 -10.66 -3.27
N ILE A 44 14.95 -9.63 -2.58
CA ILE A 44 14.83 -8.28 -3.16
C ILE A 44 16.24 -7.72 -3.38
N SER A 45 16.50 -7.18 -4.58
CA SER A 45 17.75 -6.45 -4.85
C SER A 45 17.87 -5.25 -3.91
N LYS A 46 19.10 -4.83 -3.58
CA LYS A 46 19.33 -3.56 -2.86
C LYS A 46 19.28 -2.35 -3.80
N ASP A 47 19.39 -2.57 -5.11
CA ASP A 47 19.44 -1.51 -6.11
C ASP A 47 18.09 -0.84 -6.31
N LYS A 48 18.00 0.45 -6.01
CA LYS A 48 16.81 1.27 -6.25
C LYS A 48 16.78 1.76 -7.71
N ASN A 49 16.58 0.85 -8.64
CA ASN A 49 16.64 1.13 -10.09
C ASN A 49 15.27 1.01 -10.81
N LEU A 50 14.18 0.86 -10.06
CA LEU A 50 12.82 0.91 -10.59
C LEU A 50 12.10 2.16 -10.09
N LEU A 51 11.70 3.04 -11.02
CA LEU A 51 10.81 4.16 -10.74
C LEU A 51 9.37 3.73 -11.04
N LEU A 52 8.50 3.83 -10.03
CA LEU A 52 7.09 3.52 -10.12
C LEU A 52 6.28 4.78 -9.81
N MET A 53 5.49 5.21 -10.79
CA MET A 53 4.57 6.33 -10.68
C MET A 53 3.15 5.81 -10.81
N PHE A 54 2.21 6.42 -10.09
CA PHE A 54 0.80 6.08 -10.26
C PHE A 54 -0.11 7.28 -10.13
N ASP A 55 -1.20 7.25 -10.88
CA ASP A 55 -2.32 8.17 -10.74
C ASP A 55 -3.62 7.37 -10.56
N VAL A 56 -3.97 7.14 -9.30
CA VAL A 56 -5.14 6.33 -8.92
C VAL A 56 -6.26 7.29 -8.49
N PRO A 57 -7.44 7.22 -9.13
CA PRO A 57 -8.59 8.08 -8.82
C PRO A 57 -9.00 8.06 -7.34
N THR A 58 -9.66 9.12 -6.88
CA THR A 58 -10.01 9.29 -5.46
C THR A 58 -11.01 8.26 -4.96
N GLU A 59 -11.87 7.77 -5.85
CA GLU A 59 -12.86 6.73 -5.64
C GLU A 59 -12.18 5.42 -5.24
N ARG A 60 -10.97 5.18 -5.76
CA ARG A 60 -10.11 4.01 -5.51
C ARG A 60 -9.07 4.27 -4.42
N LYS A 61 -9.41 5.12 -3.45
CA LYS A 61 -8.55 5.42 -2.29
C LYS A 61 -8.08 4.16 -1.55
N PRO A 62 -8.91 3.12 -1.30
CA PRO A 62 -8.45 1.90 -0.64
C PRO A 62 -7.29 1.22 -1.37
N GLU A 63 -7.38 1.06 -2.69
CA GLU A 63 -6.34 0.44 -3.53
C GLU A 63 -5.08 1.28 -3.58
N ARG A 64 -5.22 2.62 -3.62
CA ARG A 64 -4.09 3.54 -3.56
C ARG A 64 -3.31 3.41 -2.26
N GLU A 65 -3.99 3.37 -1.12
CA GLU A 65 -3.32 3.19 0.18
C GLU A 65 -2.73 1.78 0.33
N TRP A 66 -3.43 0.75 -0.19
CA TRP A 66 -2.94 -0.62 -0.23
C TRP A 66 -1.66 -0.75 -1.07
N LEU A 67 -1.59 -0.09 -2.24
CA LEU A 67 -0.40 -0.05 -3.10
C LEU A 67 0.77 0.61 -2.34
N ARG A 68 0.54 1.77 -1.72
CA ARG A 68 1.56 2.46 -0.92
C ARG A 68 2.10 1.60 0.22
N TRP A 69 1.22 0.87 0.91
CA TRP A 69 1.61 -0.03 1.98
C TRP A 69 2.50 -1.18 1.47
N HIS A 70 2.14 -1.80 0.35
CA HIS A 70 2.94 -2.85 -0.27
C HIS A 70 4.28 -2.35 -0.80
N LEU A 71 4.32 -1.17 -1.42
CA LEU A 71 5.57 -0.56 -1.90
C LEU A 71 6.55 -0.34 -0.73
N LYS A 72 6.08 0.22 0.39
CA LYS A 72 6.92 0.33 1.61
C LYS A 72 7.40 -1.04 2.09
N LYS A 73 6.52 -2.04 2.08
CA LYS A 73 6.85 -3.41 2.48
C LYS A 73 7.91 -4.06 1.58
N PHE A 74 8.02 -3.61 0.33
CA PHE A 74 9.00 -4.07 -0.66
C PHE A 74 10.24 -3.16 -0.75
N ASP A 75 10.51 -2.36 0.29
CA ASP A 75 11.63 -1.41 0.37
C ASP A 75 11.63 -0.30 -0.69
N TYR A 76 10.47 0.04 -1.26
CA TYR A 76 10.36 1.23 -2.08
C TYR A 76 10.32 2.47 -1.21
N MET A 77 11.01 3.51 -1.66
CA MET A 77 11.06 4.83 -1.05
C MET A 77 10.17 5.80 -1.84
N MET A 78 9.39 6.62 -1.14
CA MET A 78 8.61 7.67 -1.76
C MET A 78 9.49 8.91 -1.93
N ILE A 79 9.78 9.28 -3.18
CA ILE A 79 10.55 10.51 -3.49
C ILE A 79 9.64 11.73 -3.70
N GLN A 80 8.40 11.48 -4.14
CA GLN A 80 7.33 12.47 -4.24
C GLN A 80 5.97 11.78 -4.08
N LYS A 81 4.90 12.53 -3.81
CA LYS A 81 3.54 11.97 -3.77
C LYS A 81 3.26 11.15 -5.03
N SER A 82 2.99 9.86 -4.82
CA SER A 82 2.72 8.87 -5.87
C SER A 82 3.89 8.54 -6.81
N VAL A 83 5.11 8.95 -6.46
CA VAL A 83 6.34 8.60 -7.16
C VAL A 83 7.26 7.85 -6.19
N TRP A 84 7.61 6.64 -6.57
CA TRP A 84 8.34 5.71 -5.73
C TRP A 84 9.54 5.14 -6.47
N VAL A 85 10.64 4.96 -5.76
CA VAL A 85 11.83 4.31 -6.29
C VAL A 85 12.20 3.11 -5.43
N GLY A 86 12.55 2.00 -6.06
CA GLY A 86 12.80 0.76 -5.33
C GLY A 86 13.41 -0.33 -6.21
N PRO A 87 13.46 -1.55 -5.66
CA PRO A 87 14.12 -2.69 -6.29
C PRO A 87 13.36 -3.23 -7.50
N SER A 88 14.09 -3.40 -8.61
CA SER A 88 13.64 -4.16 -9.78
C SER A 88 14.02 -5.63 -9.67
N PRO A 89 13.20 -6.57 -10.21
CA PRO A 89 11.85 -6.36 -10.73
C PRO A 89 10.79 -6.38 -9.63
N LEU A 90 9.59 -5.87 -9.93
CA LEU A 90 8.42 -6.11 -9.08
C LEU A 90 8.13 -7.61 -8.97
N PRO A 91 7.66 -8.11 -7.82
CA PRO A 91 7.32 -9.51 -7.65
C PRO A 91 6.26 -9.94 -8.68
N ALA A 92 6.45 -11.08 -9.34
CA ALA A 92 5.57 -11.52 -10.43
C ALA A 92 4.11 -11.66 -10.00
N GLU A 93 3.85 -12.26 -8.83
CA GLU A 93 2.50 -12.39 -8.29
C GLU A 93 1.85 -11.04 -7.96
N PHE A 94 2.66 -10.08 -7.48
CA PHE A 94 2.19 -8.73 -7.18
C PHE A 94 1.79 -8.02 -8.47
N LYS A 95 2.63 -8.11 -9.52
CA LYS A 95 2.33 -7.56 -10.84
C LYS A 95 1.05 -8.16 -11.42
N LYS A 96 0.90 -9.49 -11.37
CA LYS A 96 -0.31 -10.18 -11.85
C LYS A 96 -1.57 -9.70 -11.12
N TYR A 97 -1.50 -9.52 -9.81
CA TYR A 97 -2.65 -9.04 -9.05
C TYR A 97 -3.00 -7.59 -9.36
N LEU A 98 -2.02 -6.72 -9.64
CA LEU A 98 -2.28 -5.35 -10.12
C LEU A 98 -3.09 -5.35 -11.42
N GLU A 99 -2.84 -6.30 -12.33
CA GLU A 99 -3.59 -6.50 -13.56
C GLU A 99 -5.00 -7.03 -13.27
N GLU A 100 -5.15 -8.02 -12.38
CA GLU A 100 -6.44 -8.59 -11.96
C GLU A 100 -7.39 -7.52 -11.38
N ILE A 101 -6.87 -6.61 -10.55
CA ILE A 101 -7.66 -5.49 -9.98
C ILE A 101 -7.70 -4.25 -10.89
N LYS A 102 -7.20 -4.33 -12.12
CA LYS A 102 -7.16 -3.23 -13.11
C LYS A 102 -6.49 -1.95 -12.56
N LEU A 103 -5.45 -2.09 -11.74
CA LEU A 103 -4.67 -0.96 -11.22
C LEU A 103 -3.42 -0.72 -12.07
N ASP A 104 -2.96 -1.72 -12.82
CA ASP A 104 -1.90 -1.64 -13.82
C ASP A 104 -2.05 -0.44 -14.77
N LYS A 105 -3.27 -0.13 -15.21
CA LYS A 105 -3.56 1.00 -16.11
C LYS A 105 -3.23 2.37 -15.52
N CYS A 106 -3.32 2.48 -14.19
CA CYS A 106 -3.00 3.69 -13.42
C CYS A 106 -1.51 3.80 -13.09
N ILE A 107 -0.70 2.80 -13.42
CA ILE A 107 0.71 2.70 -13.03
C ILE A 107 1.60 2.91 -14.26
N ARG A 108 2.72 3.59 -14.06
CA ARG A 108 3.82 3.75 -15.01
C ARG A 108 5.10 3.32 -14.33
N ILE A 109 5.88 2.48 -15.00
CA ILE A 109 7.11 1.91 -14.48
C ILE A 109 8.24 2.24 -15.45
N PHE A 110 9.34 2.76 -14.93
CA PHE A 110 10.54 3.07 -15.68
C PHE A 110 11.73 2.38 -15.02
N LYS A 111 12.56 1.75 -15.83
CA LYS A 111 13.87 1.26 -15.38
C LYS A 111 14.86 2.42 -15.44
N LEU A 112 15.49 2.71 -14.31
CA LEU A 112 16.53 3.73 -14.24
C LEU A 112 17.85 3.18 -14.80
N ALA A 113 18.59 4.02 -15.50
CA ALA A 113 19.91 3.67 -16.03
C ALA A 113 20.96 3.48 -14.93
N ARG A 114 20.77 4.14 -13.78
CA ARG A 114 21.60 4.03 -12.57
C ARG A 114 20.70 3.89 -11.36
N SER A 115 21.17 3.19 -10.33
CA SER A 115 20.47 3.11 -9.04
C SER A 115 20.32 4.50 -8.44
N TYR A 116 19.14 4.79 -7.86
CA TYR A 116 18.89 6.02 -7.14
C TYR A 116 19.70 6.05 -5.84
N ILE A 117 20.46 7.12 -5.67
CA ILE A 117 21.25 7.43 -4.48
C ILE A 117 20.53 8.61 -3.81
N GLU A 118 20.28 8.48 -2.51
CA GLU A 118 19.62 9.51 -1.70
C GLU A 118 20.57 10.66 -1.36
#